data_AF-A0A531LME4-F1
#
_entry.id   AF-A0A531LME4-F1
#
_cell.length_a   1.000
_cell.length_b   1.000
_cell.length_c   1.000
_cell.angle_alpha   90.00
_cell.angle_beta   90.00
_cell.angle_gamma   90.00
#
_symmetry.space_group_name_H-M   'P 1'
#
loop_
_entity.id
_entity.type
_entity.pdbx_description
1 polymer ?
#
loop_
_entity_poly.entity_id
_entity_poly.type
_entity_poly.pdbx_seq_one_letter_code
_entity_poly.pdbx_strand_id
1 'polypeptide(L)'
;RAADRDIMRRGLAWCARHGITSIQNMDGNLYQLELLAEIEAEEGLPCRVQMPFHYKNFMTLDMLDKASVMAERYNTEWLSSGMVKVFYDGVLDSWTA
;
A
#
# COMPACT_ATOMS: atom_id res chain seq x y z
N ARG A 1 11.20 -8.92 8.22
CA ARG A 1 9.86 -9.50 8.03
C ARG A 1 9.03 -9.49 9.32
N ALA A 2 9.30 -10.29 10.35
CA ALA A 2 8.46 -10.31 11.57
C ALA A 2 8.29 -8.91 12.22
N ALA A 3 9.38 -8.20 12.48
CA ALA A 3 9.32 -6.84 13.02
C ALA A 3 8.55 -5.85 12.12
N ASP A 4 8.66 -5.99 10.79
CA ASP A 4 7.95 -5.14 9.83
C ASP A 4 6.44 -5.45 9.84
N ARG A 5 6.05 -6.73 9.94
CA ARG A 5 4.66 -7.13 10.12
C ARG A 5 4.10 -6.59 11.44
N ASP A 6 4.86 -6.63 12.52
CA ASP A 6 4.41 -6.10 13.81
C ASP A 6 4.19 -4.58 13.75
N ILE A 7 4.99 -3.85 12.97
CA ILE A 7 4.74 -2.43 12.69
C ILE A 7 3.41 -2.26 11.93
N MET A 8 3.18 -3.05 10.86
CA MET A 8 1.93 -3.00 10.08
C MET A 8 0.71 -3.32 10.94
N ARG A 9 0.77 -4.38 11.76
CA ARG A 9 -0.29 -4.75 12.72
C ARG A 9 -0.65 -3.60 13.64
N ARG A 10 0.35 -2.91 14.21
CA ARG A 10 0.09 -1.76 15.08
C ARG A 10 -0.65 -0.63 14.35
N GLY A 11 -0.28 -0.35 13.10
CA GLY A 11 -0.97 0.62 12.25
C GLY A 11 -2.41 0.21 11.95
N LEU A 12 -2.62 -1.02 11.47
CA LEU A 12 -3.95 -1.57 11.18
C LEU A 12 -4.85 -1.58 12.42
N ALA A 13 -4.34 -2.02 13.57
CA ALA A 13 -5.06 -1.99 14.83
C ALA A 13 -5.39 -0.55 15.28
N TRP A 14 -4.49 0.41 15.02
CA TRP A 14 -4.77 1.82 15.29
C TRP A 14 -5.93 2.34 14.44
N CYS A 15 -5.93 2.04 13.13
CA CYS A 15 -7.02 2.40 12.23
C CYS A 15 -8.36 1.82 12.73
N ALA A 16 -8.38 0.52 13.03
CA ALA A 16 -9.57 -0.17 13.49
C ALA A 16 -10.12 0.40 14.81
N ARG A 17 -9.24 0.72 15.78
CA ARG A 17 -9.65 1.34 17.05
C ARG A 17 -10.33 2.70 16.87
N HIS A 18 -10.08 3.40 15.77
CA HIS A 18 -10.71 4.68 15.45
C HIS A 18 -11.90 4.54 14.48
N GLY A 19 -12.37 3.31 14.24
CA GLY A 19 -13.49 3.05 13.33
C GLY A 19 -13.14 3.22 11.85
N ILE A 20 -11.85 3.28 11.50
CA ILE A 20 -11.42 3.33 10.09
C ILE A 20 -11.52 1.91 9.53
N THR A 21 -12.45 1.71 8.61
CA THR A 21 -12.74 0.39 8.03
C THR A 21 -12.14 0.19 6.64
N SER A 22 -11.59 1.23 6.03
CA SER A 22 -10.90 1.19 4.74
C SER A 22 -9.81 2.27 4.68
N ILE A 23 -8.66 1.94 4.10
CA ILE A 23 -7.54 2.84 3.87
C ILE A 23 -6.96 2.68 2.47
N GLN A 24 -6.47 3.79 1.91
CA GLN A 24 -5.58 3.79 0.76
C GLN A 24 -4.17 4.11 1.23
N ASN A 25 -3.25 3.13 1.19
CA ASN A 25 -1.86 3.34 1.62
C ASN A 25 -1.01 3.84 0.43
N MET A 26 -0.93 5.15 0.28
CA MET A 26 -0.41 5.81 -0.93
C MET A 26 1.11 5.76 -1.12
N ASP A 27 1.89 5.33 -0.13
CA ASP A 27 3.35 5.16 -0.25
C ASP A 27 3.76 3.68 -0.19
N GLY A 28 2.92 2.85 -0.78
CA GLY A 28 3.07 1.41 -0.82
C GLY A 28 4.13 0.89 -1.78
N ASN A 29 4.64 -0.30 -1.49
CA ASN A 29 5.44 -1.09 -2.41
C ASN A 29 5.08 -2.59 -2.33
N LEU A 30 5.62 -3.39 -3.28
CA LEU A 30 5.35 -4.82 -3.35
C LEU A 30 5.73 -5.57 -2.06
N TYR A 31 6.80 -5.17 -1.38
CA TYR A 31 7.20 -5.79 -0.11
C TYR A 31 6.15 -5.56 0.97
N GLN A 32 5.59 -4.36 1.08
CA GLN A 32 4.50 -4.10 2.02
C GLN A 32 3.22 -4.86 1.65
N LEU A 33 2.93 -5.05 0.37
CA LEU A 33 1.81 -5.91 -0.08
C LEU A 33 2.02 -7.36 0.37
N GLU A 34 3.24 -7.90 0.24
CA GLU A 34 3.57 -9.24 0.73
C GLU A 34 3.35 -9.36 2.25
N LEU A 35 3.79 -8.36 3.02
CA LEU A 35 3.57 -8.35 4.48
C LEU A 35 2.10 -8.28 4.86
N LEU A 36 1.29 -7.47 4.14
CA LEU A 36 -0.14 -7.38 4.39
C LEU A 36 -0.87 -8.68 4.02
N ALA A 37 -0.47 -9.34 2.93
CA ALA A 37 -1.04 -10.64 2.56
C ALA A 37 -0.65 -11.74 3.55
N GLU A 38 0.59 -11.72 4.08
CA GLU A 38 0.99 -12.61 5.18
C GLU A 38 0.10 -12.39 6.42
N ILE A 39 -0.19 -11.12 6.80
CA ILE A 39 -1.10 -10.80 7.92
C ILE A 39 -2.53 -11.24 7.62
N GLU A 40 -3.05 -10.94 6.42
CA GLU A 40 -4.39 -11.35 5.97
C GLU A 40 -4.58 -12.87 6.09
N ALA A 41 -3.58 -13.65 5.67
CA ALA A 41 -3.60 -15.11 5.73
C ALA A 41 -3.47 -15.67 7.16
N GLU A 42 -2.68 -15.02 8.02
CA GLU A 42 -2.45 -15.46 9.40
C GLU A 42 -3.66 -15.19 10.32
N GLU A 43 -4.28 -14.02 10.21
CA GLU A 43 -5.29 -13.55 11.17
C GLU A 43 -6.41 -12.68 10.58
N GLY A 44 -6.34 -12.33 9.29
CA GLY A 44 -7.24 -11.40 8.64
C GLY A 44 -6.85 -9.93 8.83
N LEU A 45 -7.35 -9.06 7.95
CA LEU A 45 -7.15 -7.61 8.06
C LEU A 45 -8.32 -6.95 8.80
N PRO A 46 -8.08 -6.08 9.79
CA PRO A 46 -9.16 -5.41 10.53
C PRO A 46 -9.78 -4.23 9.76
N CYS A 47 -9.16 -3.81 8.65
CA CYS A 47 -9.69 -2.83 7.71
C CYS A 47 -9.26 -3.20 6.29
N ARG A 48 -10.03 -2.73 5.29
CA ARG A 48 -9.67 -2.87 3.87
C ARG A 48 -8.46 -2.02 3.54
N VAL A 49 -7.52 -2.58 2.79
CA VAL A 49 -6.31 -1.88 2.37
C VAL A 49 -6.22 -1.90 0.85
N GLN A 50 -6.20 -0.71 0.24
CA GLN A 50 -5.85 -0.55 -1.16
C GLN A 50 -4.48 0.11 -1.26
N MET A 51 -3.58 -0.47 -2.06
CA MET A 51 -2.20 0.00 -2.17
C MET A 51 -1.81 0.21 -3.64
N PRO A 52 -1.60 1.46 -4.11
CA PRO A 52 -1.16 1.74 -5.46
C PRO A 52 0.32 1.35 -5.67
N PHE A 53 0.71 1.18 -6.94
CA PHE A 53 2.10 1.23 -7.35
C PHE A 53 2.59 2.68 -7.32
N HIS A 54 3.61 2.97 -6.50
CA HIS A 54 4.25 4.27 -6.46
C HIS A 54 5.23 4.41 -7.65
N TYR A 55 4.77 5.09 -8.70
CA TYR A 55 5.54 5.39 -9.90
C TYR A 55 6.36 6.67 -9.68
N LYS A 56 7.69 6.53 -9.79
CA LYS A 56 8.64 7.63 -9.57
C LYS A 56 9.11 8.24 -10.88
N ASN A 57 9.52 9.51 -10.86
CA ASN A 57 9.94 10.27 -12.04
C ASN A 57 11.12 9.65 -12.81
N PHE A 58 11.99 8.88 -12.14
CA PHE A 58 13.10 8.17 -12.77
C PHE A 58 12.73 6.77 -13.29
N MET A 59 11.48 6.33 -13.12
CA MET A 59 10.99 5.07 -13.67
C MET A 59 10.61 5.24 -15.13
N THR A 60 10.91 4.23 -15.93
CA THR A 60 10.50 4.08 -17.31
C THR A 60 9.13 3.40 -17.40
N LEU A 61 8.46 3.51 -18.55
CA LEU A 61 7.10 2.98 -18.71
C LEU A 61 6.99 1.47 -18.51
N ASP A 62 8.04 0.70 -18.78
CA ASP A 62 8.10 -0.75 -18.51
C ASP A 62 7.93 -1.08 -17.02
N MET A 63 8.21 -0.15 -16.11
CA MET A 63 7.96 -0.35 -14.69
C MET A 63 6.47 -0.49 -14.37
N LEU A 64 5.56 -0.06 -15.26
CA LEU A 64 4.12 -0.28 -15.11
C LEU A 64 3.75 -1.76 -15.20
N ASP A 65 4.58 -2.63 -15.79
CA ASP A 65 4.34 -4.08 -15.74
C ASP A 65 4.31 -4.59 -14.29
N LYS A 66 5.07 -3.97 -13.39
CA LYS A 66 5.01 -4.28 -11.95
C LYS A 66 3.67 -3.86 -11.33
N ALA A 67 3.10 -2.75 -11.79
CA ALA A 67 1.77 -2.30 -11.35
C ALA A 67 0.70 -3.32 -11.78
N SER A 68 0.79 -3.84 -13.01
CA SER A 68 -0.08 -4.93 -13.50
C SER A 68 0.06 -6.19 -12.64
N VAL A 69 1.29 -6.63 -12.35
CA VAL A 69 1.54 -7.78 -11.46
C VAL A 69 0.97 -7.57 -10.06
N MET A 70 1.09 -6.36 -9.49
CA MET A 70 0.49 -6.03 -8.19
C MET A 70 -1.03 -6.11 -8.25
N ALA A 71 -1.64 -5.56 -9.30
CA ALA A 71 -3.09 -5.60 -9.50
C ALA A 71 -3.62 -7.03 -9.65
N GLU A 72 -2.92 -7.88 -10.41
CA GLU A 72 -3.31 -9.28 -10.61
C GLU A 72 -3.15 -10.11 -9.34
N ARG A 73 -2.05 -9.91 -8.59
CA ARG A 73 -1.72 -10.70 -7.41
C ARG A 73 -2.55 -10.32 -6.19
N TYR A 74 -2.88 -9.04 -6.04
CA TYR A 74 -3.60 -8.51 -4.88
C TYR A 74 -4.91 -7.87 -5.33
N ASN A 75 -5.97 -8.68 -5.35
CA ASN A 75 -7.30 -8.30 -5.80
C ASN A 75 -8.39 -9.00 -4.96
N THR A 76 -8.23 -8.98 -3.64
CA THR A 76 -9.24 -9.51 -2.71
C THR A 76 -10.12 -8.37 -2.20
N GLU A 77 -11.21 -8.72 -1.51
CA GLU A 77 -12.06 -7.74 -0.85
C GLU A 77 -11.28 -6.92 0.20
N TRP A 78 -10.31 -7.53 0.89
CA TRP A 78 -9.60 -6.95 2.04
C TRP A 78 -8.25 -6.33 1.67
N LEU A 79 -7.58 -6.85 0.64
CA LEU A 79 -6.29 -6.37 0.16
C LEU A 79 -6.30 -6.24 -1.37
N SER A 80 -6.14 -5.02 -1.86
CA SER A 80 -6.20 -4.73 -3.29
C SER A 80 -5.09 -3.79 -3.76
N SER A 81 -4.71 -3.93 -5.03
CA SER A 81 -3.90 -2.96 -5.78
C SER A 81 -4.66 -2.50 -7.04
N GLY A 82 -3.95 -2.05 -8.08
CA GLY A 82 -4.56 -1.64 -9.36
C GLY A 82 -4.65 -0.14 -9.60
N MET A 83 -3.99 0.68 -8.78
CA MET A 83 -3.83 2.11 -9.02
C MET A 83 -2.35 2.47 -9.17
N VAL A 84 -2.07 3.58 -9.84
CA VAL A 84 -0.72 4.15 -9.95
C VAL A 84 -0.70 5.50 -9.27
N LYS A 85 0.18 5.66 -8.27
CA LYS A 85 0.42 6.91 -7.57
C LYS A 85 1.64 7.58 -8.18
N VAL A 86 1.49 8.86 -8.51
CA VAL A 86 2.58 9.75 -8.96
C VAL A 86 2.71 10.94 -8.02
N PHE A 87 3.92 11.49 -7.96
CA PHE A 87 4.17 12.85 -7.48
C PHE A 87 4.17 13.80 -8.67
N TYR A 88 3.46 14.90 -8.53
CA TYR A 88 3.46 15.98 -9.53
C TYR A 88 4.45 17.07 -9.10
N ASP A 89 4.36 17.46 -7.83
CA ASP A 89 5.17 18.46 -7.16
C ASP A 89 5.62 17.93 -5.78
N GLY A 90 6.29 18.78 -5.00
CA GLY A 90 6.70 18.49 -3.63
C GLY A 90 5.73 19.07 -2.60
N VAL A 91 6.26 19.66 -1.52
CA VAL A 91 5.45 20.24 -0.45
C VAL A 91 5.68 21.74 -0.29
N LEU A 92 4.70 22.42 0.32
CA LEU A 92 4.73 23.85 0.59
C LEU A 92 5.91 24.24 1.48
N ASP A 93 6.19 23.47 2.54
CA ASP A 93 7.23 23.78 3.52
C ASP A 93 8.64 23.84 2.92
N SER A 94 8.90 23.02 1.89
CA SER A 94 10.16 23.02 1.14
C SER A 94 10.11 23.87 -0.13
N TRP A 95 9.02 24.60 -0.36
CA TRP A 95 8.83 25.45 -1.55
C TRP A 95 9.01 24.70 -2.87
N THR A 96 8.43 23.50 -2.93
CA THR A 96 8.52 22.60 -4.09
C THR A 96 7.15 22.27 -4.69
N ALA A 97 6.08 22.92 -4.20
CA ALA A 97 4.71 22.86 -4.73
C ALA A 97 4.48 23.92 -5.81
#